data_AF-A0A804U6F0-F1
#
_entry.id   AF-A0A804U6F0-F1
#
_cell.length_a   1.000
_cell.length_b   1.000
_cell.length_c   1.000
_cell.angle_alpha   90.00
_cell.angle_beta   90.00
_cell.angle_gamma   90.00
#
_symmetry.space_group_name_H-M   'P 1'
#
loop_
_entity.id
_entity.type
_entity.pdbx_description
1 polymer ?
#
loop_
_entity_poly.entity_id
_entity_poly.type
_entity_poly.pdbx_seq_one_letter_code
_entity_poly.pdbx_strand_id
1 'polypeptide(L)'
;MNNDLVGLLASLIPTPRCHFLMTGYTPLTVERQVNMIRKTTVLDVMRRLLQTKNVMVSSYARTKEASQAKYISILNIIQGEVDPTQVHESLQRIRERKLVNFID
;
A
#
# COMPACT_ATOMS: atom_id res chain seq x y z
N MET A 1 7.07 -10.69 -13.93
CA MET A 1 8.30 -9.87 -14.17
C MET A 1 8.45 -8.97 -12.95
N ASN A 2 9.62 -8.92 -12.32
CA ASN A 2 9.88 -8.56 -10.91
C ASN A 2 9.83 -9.77 -9.96
N ASN A 3 10.56 -10.84 -10.29
CA ASN A 3 10.70 -12.02 -9.43
C ASN A 3 12.00 -11.98 -8.63
N ASP A 4 12.80 -10.94 -8.82
CA ASP A 4 14.05 -10.66 -8.15
C ASP A 4 13.97 -9.33 -7.39
N LEU A 5 14.83 -9.18 -6.39
CA LEU A 5 14.85 -7.98 -5.55
C LEU A 5 15.19 -6.72 -6.36
N VAL A 6 16.07 -6.86 -7.36
CA VAL A 6 16.49 -5.75 -8.22
C VAL A 6 15.31 -5.23 -9.04
N GLY A 7 14.55 -6.11 -9.69
CA GLY A 7 13.36 -5.72 -10.46
C GLY A 7 12.29 -5.02 -9.60
N LEU A 8 12.07 -5.51 -8.37
CA LEU A 8 11.14 -4.87 -7.43
C LEU A 8 11.59 -3.45 -7.06
N LEU A 9 12.85 -3.28 -6.65
CA LEU A 9 13.37 -1.98 -6.20
C LEU A 9 13.47 -0.96 -7.35
N ALA A 10 13.85 -1.40 -8.55
CA ALA A 10 14.00 -0.52 -9.71
C ALA A 10 12.69 0.20 -10.06
N SER A 11 11.54 -0.43 -9.83
CA SER A 11 10.21 0.17 -10.08
C SER A 11 9.79 1.24 -9.06
N LEU A 12 10.48 1.32 -7.91
CA LEU A 12 10.11 2.20 -6.80
C LEU A 12 11.03 3.43 -6.67
N ILE A 13 12.24 3.36 -7.21
CA ILE A 13 13.30 4.36 -6.99
C ILE A 13 13.49 5.19 -8.27
N PRO A 14 12.94 6.42 -8.36
CA PRO A 14 13.03 7.25 -9.57
C PRO A 14 14.42 7.85 -9.77
N THR A 15 15.14 8.12 -8.68
CA THR A 15 16.52 8.64 -8.70
C THR A 15 17.32 8.00 -7.57
N PRO A 16 18.65 7.85 -7.71
CA PRO A 16 19.47 7.20 -6.69
C PRO A 16 19.41 7.86 -5.31
N ARG A 17 19.08 9.15 -5.22
CA ARG A 17 18.93 9.86 -3.94
C ARG A 17 17.56 9.66 -3.28
N CYS A 18 16.55 9.23 -4.04
CA CYS A 18 15.18 9.02 -3.57
C CYS A 18 14.90 7.52 -3.41
N HIS A 19 15.64 6.86 -2.50
CA HIS A 19 15.60 5.41 -2.30
C HIS A 19 15.05 4.98 -0.93
N PHE A 20 14.59 5.92 -0.11
CA PHE A 20 13.97 5.63 1.18
C PHE A 20 12.52 5.18 0.98
N LEU A 21 12.29 3.88 1.11
CA LEU A 21 10.96 3.29 0.99
C LEU A 21 10.22 3.33 2.34
N MET A 22 8.92 3.64 2.30
CA MET A 22 8.03 3.48 3.44
C MET A 22 7.30 2.15 3.33
N THR A 23 7.24 1.40 4.42
CA THR A 23 6.60 0.09 4.47
C THR A 23 5.31 0.15 5.28
N GLY A 24 4.39 -0.75 4.96
CA GLY A 24 3.18 -0.97 5.74
C GLY A 24 2.66 -2.38 5.54
N TYR A 25 1.82 -2.83 6.46
CA TYR A 25 1.31 -4.21 6.43
C TYR A 25 -0.11 -4.29 6.98
N THR A 26 -0.92 -5.16 6.37
CA THR A 26 -2.26 -5.50 6.83
C THR A 26 -2.63 -6.87 6.25
N PRO A 27 -3.38 -7.72 6.96
CA PRO A 27 -3.92 -7.51 8.30
C PRO A 27 -2.91 -7.79 9.42
N LEU A 28 -2.94 -7.00 10.49
CA LEU A 28 -2.30 -7.33 11.76
C LEU A 28 -3.35 -7.92 12.69
N THR A 29 -3.15 -9.15 13.14
CA THR A 29 -4.14 -9.90 13.91
C THR A 29 -3.49 -10.47 15.16
N VAL A 30 -4.16 -10.34 16.31
CA VAL A 30 -3.76 -11.03 17.53
C VAL A 30 -4.44 -12.40 17.55
N GLU A 31 -3.67 -13.45 17.82
CA GLU A 31 -4.11 -14.86 17.75
C GLU A 31 -5.40 -15.12 18.55
N ARG A 32 -5.58 -14.43 19.68
CA ARG A 32 -6.79 -14.54 20.53
C ARG A 32 -8.07 -14.02 19.88
N GLN A 33 -7.97 -13.22 18.82
CA GLN A 33 -9.11 -12.58 18.16
C GLN A 33 -9.44 -13.19 16.80
N VAL A 34 -8.81 -14.31 16.43
CA VAL A 34 -8.98 -14.91 15.09
C VAL A 34 -10.45 -15.19 14.75
N ASN A 35 -11.24 -15.65 15.74
CA ASN A 35 -12.66 -15.95 15.54
C ASN A 35 -13.53 -14.71 15.28
N MET A 36 -13.05 -13.50 15.55
CA MET A 36 -13.77 -12.24 15.29
C MET A 36 -13.41 -11.63 13.92
N ILE A 37 -12.47 -12.21 13.18
CA ILE A 37 -11.99 -11.68 11.91
C ILE A 37 -13.03 -11.96 10.81
N ARG A 38 -13.62 -10.91 10.27
CA ARG A 38 -14.50 -11.00 9.09
C ARG A 38 -13.66 -11.30 7.85
N LYS A 39 -14.25 -12.01 6.87
CA LYS A 39 -13.68 -12.09 5.52
C LYS A 39 -13.46 -10.68 4.98
N THR A 40 -12.25 -10.41 4.50
CA THR A 40 -11.88 -9.12 3.92
C THR A 40 -11.65 -9.25 2.43
N THR A 41 -12.14 -8.29 1.66
CA THR A 41 -11.92 -8.27 0.21
C THR A 41 -10.55 -7.71 -0.16
N VAL A 42 -10.10 -7.94 -1.39
CA VAL A 42 -8.89 -7.33 -1.94
C VAL A 42 -8.95 -5.79 -1.83
N LEU A 43 -10.09 -5.20 -2.16
CA LEU A 43 -10.31 -3.76 -2.04
C LEU A 43 -10.13 -3.27 -0.60
N ASP A 44 -10.65 -4.02 0.39
CA ASP A 44 -10.50 -3.64 1.80
C ASP A 44 -9.04 -3.72 2.25
N VAL A 45 -8.29 -4.71 1.77
CA VAL A 45 -6.85 -4.83 2.03
C VAL A 45 -6.10 -3.66 1.40
N MET A 46 -6.27 -3.42 0.10
CA MET A 46 -5.57 -2.36 -0.62
C MET A 46 -5.91 -0.96 -0.06
N ARG A 47 -7.17 -0.70 0.29
CA ARG A 47 -7.55 0.56 0.97
C ARG A 47 -6.90 0.71 2.33
N ARG A 48 -6.79 -0.37 3.11
CA ARG A 48 -6.13 -0.33 4.41
C ARG A 48 -4.64 -0.07 4.27
N LEU A 49 -3.96 -0.66 3.28
CA LEU A 49 -2.53 -0.41 3.03
C LEU A 49 -2.22 1.07 2.80
N LEU A 50 -3.17 1.85 2.26
CA LEU A 50 -3.04 3.30 2.05
C LEU A 50 -3.30 4.14 3.32
N GLN A 51 -3.79 3.54 4.40
CA GLN A 51 -4.04 4.25 5.65
C GLN A 51 -2.74 4.42 6.44
N THR A 52 -2.49 5.64 6.91
CA THR A 52 -1.30 6.00 7.71
C THR A 52 -1.10 5.11 8.94
N LYS A 53 -2.18 4.57 9.52
CA LYS A 53 -2.12 3.65 10.67
C LYS A 53 -1.40 2.33 10.40
N ASN A 54 -1.29 1.92 9.13
CA ASN A 54 -0.61 0.69 8.75
C ASN A 54 0.83 0.95 8.27
N VAL A 55 1.26 2.22 8.23
CA VAL A 55 2.63 2.61 7.87
C VAL A 55 3.54 2.44 9.08
N MET A 56 4.70 1.79 8.87
CA MET A 56 5.68 1.46 9.92
C MET A 56 6.79 2.49 10.04
N VAL A 57 6.64 3.65 9.40
CA VAL A 57 7.59 4.75 9.43
C VAL A 57 6.92 5.92 10.13
N SER A 58 7.61 6.48 11.13
CA SER A 58 7.24 7.77 11.72
C SER A 58 7.63 8.91 10.77
N SER A 59 6.93 8.99 9.64
CA SER A 59 6.96 10.20 8.82
C SER A 59 6.11 11.27 9.50
N TYR A 60 6.33 12.55 9.16
CA TYR A 60 5.69 13.73 9.74
C TYR A 60 4.15 13.80 9.52
N ALA A 61 3.43 12.68 9.60
CA ALA A 61 1.97 12.53 9.48
C ALA A 61 1.15 13.40 10.45
N ARG A 62 1.79 14.18 11.31
CA ARG A 62 1.17 15.15 12.24
C ARG A 62 1.38 16.61 11.85
N THR A 63 2.18 16.94 10.84
CA THR A 63 2.34 18.33 10.37
C THR A 63 1.44 18.60 9.17
N LYS A 64 1.07 19.87 8.97
CA LYS A 64 0.36 20.36 7.77
C LYS A 64 1.04 19.94 6.44
N GLU A 65 2.31 19.58 6.49
CA GLU A 65 3.10 19.16 5.32
C GLU A 65 2.69 17.77 4.82
N ALA A 66 2.20 16.87 5.70
CA ALA A 66 1.79 15.53 5.29
C ALA A 66 0.60 15.53 4.33
N SER A 67 -0.30 16.52 4.41
CA SER A 67 -1.41 16.64 3.46
C SER A 67 -0.97 17.15 2.09
N GLN A 68 0.21 17.78 1.99
CA GLN A 68 0.82 18.20 0.73
C GLN A 68 1.77 17.15 0.15
N ALA A 69 2.11 16.10 0.92
CA ALA A 69 2.94 15.02 0.44
C ALA A 69 2.26 14.28 -0.73
N LYS A 70 3.09 13.87 -1.69
CA LYS A 70 2.67 13.13 -2.88
C LYS A 70 3.43 11.82 -2.98
N TYR A 71 2.75 10.77 -3.42
CA TYR A 71 3.37 9.50 -3.75
C TYR A 71 3.99 9.56 -5.15
N ILE A 72 5.22 9.07 -5.29
CA ILE A 72 5.87 8.93 -6.60
C ILE A 72 5.57 7.53 -7.17
N SER A 73 5.76 6.51 -6.34
CA SER A 73 5.51 5.10 -6.68
C SER A 73 4.96 4.38 -5.46
N ILE A 74 4.13 3.35 -5.69
CA ILE A 74 3.57 2.48 -4.64
C ILE A 74 3.59 1.05 -5.14
N LEU A 75 4.07 0.15 -4.30
CA LEU A 75 3.99 -1.30 -4.51
C LEU A 75 3.06 -1.90 -3.45
N ASN A 76 1.99 -2.55 -3.89
CA ASN A 76 1.14 -3.38 -3.04
C ASN A 76 1.37 -4.84 -3.39
N ILE A 77 1.83 -5.64 -2.42
CA ILE A 77 1.99 -7.09 -2.57
C ILE A 77 0.81 -7.75 -1.88
N ILE A 78 -0.01 -8.46 -2.65
CA ILE A 78 -1.14 -9.23 -2.14
C ILE A 78 -0.75 -10.70 -2.12
N GLN A 79 -0.98 -11.37 -0.99
CA GLN A 79 -0.63 -12.77 -0.78
C GLN A 79 -1.87 -13.57 -0.36
N GLY A 80 -1.90 -14.85 -0.73
CA GLY A 80 -3.00 -15.78 -0.46
C GLY A 80 -3.79 -16.15 -1.72
N GLU A 81 -4.92 -16.84 -1.52
CA GLU A 81 -5.83 -17.16 -2.63
C GLU A 81 -6.59 -15.92 -3.07
N VAL A 82 -6.15 -15.33 -4.18
CA VAL A 82 -6.72 -14.12 -4.74
C VAL A 82 -6.91 -14.26 -6.22
N ASP A 83 -8.11 -13.92 -6.69
CA ASP A 83 -8.41 -13.80 -8.11
C ASP A 83 -7.78 -12.51 -8.67
N PRO A 84 -6.93 -12.59 -9.70
CA PRO A 84 -6.33 -11.42 -10.35
C PRO A 84 -7.35 -10.38 -10.84
N THR A 85 -8.56 -10.80 -11.23
CA THR A 85 -9.62 -9.87 -11.67
C THR A 85 -10.06 -8.93 -10.55
N GLN A 86 -10.16 -9.44 -9.31
CA GLN A 86 -10.51 -8.62 -8.14
C GLN A 86 -9.43 -7.59 -7.81
N VAL A 87 -8.16 -7.89 -8.09
CA VAL A 87 -7.05 -6.94 -7.94
C VAL A 87 -7.21 -5.80 -8.93
N HIS A 88 -7.52 -6.11 -10.19
CA HIS A 88 -7.73 -5.10 -11.22
C HIS A 88 -8.91 -4.17 -10.90
N GLU A 89 -10.06 -4.73 -10.54
CA GLU A 89 -11.23 -3.94 -10.11
C GLU A 89 -10.93 -3.06 -8.89
N SER A 90 -10.16 -3.58 -7.93
CA SER A 90 -9.78 -2.83 -6.73
C SER A 90 -8.88 -1.65 -7.07
N LEU A 91 -7.90 -1.85 -7.97
CA LEU A 91 -7.05 -0.78 -8.47
C LEU A 91 -7.84 0.30 -9.20
N GLN A 92 -8.78 -0.08 -10.06
CA GLN A 92 -9.64 0.86 -10.78
C GLN A 92 -10.44 1.72 -9.81
N ARG A 93 -11.08 1.11 -8.80
CA ARG A 93 -11.83 1.85 -7.76
C ARG A 93 -10.96 2.80 -6.95
N ILE A 94 -9.72 2.41 -6.64
CA ILE A 94 -8.77 3.28 -5.91
C ILE A 94 -8.44 4.52 -6.75
N ARG A 95 -8.22 4.33 -8.05
CA ARG A 95 -7.93 5.41 -9.01
C ARG A 95 -9.11 6.36 -9.16
N GLU A 96 -10.31 5.84 -9.42
CA GLU A 96 -11.52 6.65 -9.62
C GLU A 96 -11.85 7.51 -8.40
N ARG A 97 -11.64 6.97 -7.20
CA ARG A 97 -11.89 7.69 -5.94
C ARG A 97 -10.74 8.62 -5.51
N LYS A 98 -9.63 8.66 -6.27
CA LYS A 98 -8.42 9.44 -5.95
C LYS A 98 -8.00 9.28 -4.48
N LEU A 99 -7.99 8.04 -3.98
CA LEU A 99 -7.65 7.77 -2.57
C LEU A 99 -6.17 8.05 -2.24
N VAL A 100 -5.35 8.25 -3.26
CA VAL A 100 -3.92 8.49 -3.17
C VAL A 100 -3.58 9.70 -4.01
N ASN A 101 -2.81 10.62 -3.42
CA ASN A 101 -2.29 11.79 -4.12
C ASN A 101 -0.95 11.43 -4.75
N PHE A 102 -0.91 11.25 -6.06
CA PHE A 102 0.33 11.02 -6.80
C PHE A 102 0.93 12.35 -7.29
N ILE A 103 2.22 12.36 -7.61
CA ILE A 103 2.82 13.43 -8.41
C ILE A 103 2.08 13.56 -9.75
N ASP A 104 2.02 14.80 -10.25
CA ASP A 104 1.40 15.11 -11.57
C ASP A 104 2.39 14.84 -12.69
#